data_AF-A0A349CWK5-F1
#
_entry.id   AF-A0A349CWK5-F1
#
_cell.length_a   1.000
_cell.length_b   1.000
_cell.length_c   1.000
_cell.angle_alpha   90.00
_cell.angle_beta   90.00
_cell.angle_gamma   90.00
#
_symmetry.space_group_name_H-M   'P 1'
#
loop_
_entity.id
_entity.type
_entity.pdbx_description
1 polymer ?
#
loop_
_entity_poly.entity_id
_entity_poly.type
_entity_poly.pdbx_seq_one_letter_code
_entity_poly.pdbx_strand_id
1 'polypeptide(L)'
;KKYNLRKGDAVVGAIKQPREGEQSSRQKYNALVKVDAVNGLSVDDAADRVEFGKLTPLYPQERLRLETAPEKLTQRIIDLVAPIGKGQRGLIVAPPKAGKTIVLQQIANAIAHNNPEVHLMVVLVDERPEEVTDM
;
A
#
# COMPACT_ATOMS: atom_id res chain seq x y z
N LYS A 1 16.82 15.08 10.47
CA LYS A 1 17.54 14.54 11.65
C LYS A 1 16.66 14.51 12.90
N LYS A 2 16.05 15.62 13.32
CA LYS A 2 15.19 15.71 14.53
C LYS A 2 14.10 14.62 14.64
N TYR A 3 13.46 14.23 13.53
CA TYR A 3 12.33 13.28 13.52
C TYR A 3 12.68 11.88 12.96
N ASN A 4 13.98 11.57 12.81
CA ASN A 4 14.46 10.30 12.26
C ASN A 4 13.78 9.81 10.96
N LEU A 5 13.34 10.75 10.11
CA LEU A 5 12.61 10.43 8.88
C LEU A 5 13.46 9.61 7.90
N ARG A 6 12.81 8.65 7.24
CA ARG A 6 13.38 7.75 6.24
C ARG A 6 12.63 7.94 4.91
N LYS A 7 13.27 7.58 3.79
CA LYS A 7 12.60 7.59 2.49
C LYS A 7 11.40 6.64 2.52
N GLY A 8 10.26 7.08 2.03
CA GLY A 8 9.01 6.32 2.03
C GLY A 8 8.07 6.61 3.21
N ASP A 9 8.49 7.42 4.19
CA ASP A 9 7.60 7.82 5.28
C ASP A 9 6.45 8.72 4.79
N ALA A 10 5.23 8.36 5.17
CA ALA A 10 4.07 9.23 5.05
C ALA A 10 4.07 10.22 6.24
N VAL A 11 4.11 11.52 5.95
CA VAL A 11 4.25 12.56 6.97
C VAL A 11 3.02 13.46 6.97
N VAL A 12 2.44 13.67 8.16
CA VAL A 12 1.37 14.64 8.40
C VAL A 12 1.93 15.77 9.26
N GLY A 13 1.66 17.02 8.87
CA GLY A 13 2.15 18.17 9.61
C GLY A 13 1.75 19.52 9.02
N ALA A 14 2.11 20.57 9.73
CA ALA A 14 1.81 21.95 9.35
C ALA A 14 2.84 22.49 8.35
N ILE A 15 2.35 23.08 7.26
CA ILE A 15 3.16 23.80 6.26
C ILE A 15 3.06 25.31 6.48
N LYS A 16 4.11 26.04 6.13
CA LYS A 16 4.08 27.51 6.13
C LYS A 16 3.26 27.99 4.94
N GLN A 17 2.21 28.77 5.17
CA GLN A 17 1.51 29.45 4.07
C GLN A 17 2.43 30.51 3.44
N PRO A 18 2.49 30.60 2.09
CA PRO A 18 3.15 31.71 1.43
C PRO A 18 2.44 33.03 1.77
N ARG A 19 3.18 34.11 2.05
CA ARG A 19 2.59 35.44 2.25
C ARG A 19 2.23 36.08 0.89
N GLU A 20 1.12 36.79 0.81
CA GLU A 20 0.77 37.60 -0.37
C GLU A 20 1.89 38.63 -0.64
N GLY A 21 2.41 38.63 -1.87
CA GLY A 21 3.47 39.54 -2.32
C GLY A 21 4.90 38.98 -2.27
N GLU A 22 5.16 37.86 -1.57
CA GLU A 22 6.43 37.12 -1.73
C GLU A 22 6.37 36.31 -3.03
N GLN A 23 6.71 36.94 -4.16
CA GLN A 23 7.03 36.20 -5.38
C GLN A 23 8.20 35.26 -5.06
N SER A 24 7.86 33.99 -4.90
CA SER A 24 8.77 32.91 -4.55
C SER A 24 9.71 32.61 -5.72
N SER A 25 10.67 33.49 -5.98
CA SER A 25 11.70 33.28 -7.00
C SER A 25 12.79 32.30 -6.55
N ARG A 26 12.77 31.87 -5.27
CA ARG A 26 13.75 30.91 -4.71
C ARG A 26 13.21 29.71 -3.95
N GLN A 27 11.94 29.64 -3.55
CA GLN A 27 11.38 28.48 -2.86
C GLN A 27 10.20 27.89 -3.63
N LYS A 28 10.49 26.94 -4.52
CA LYS A 28 9.49 26.20 -5.31
C LYS A 28 8.57 25.29 -4.48
N TYR A 29 8.83 25.13 -3.18
CA TYR A 29 8.12 24.18 -2.31
C TYR A 29 7.76 24.81 -0.97
N ASN A 30 6.58 24.47 -0.46
CA ASN A 30 6.15 24.87 0.88
C ASN A 30 7.01 24.17 1.93
N ALA A 31 7.58 24.94 2.86
CA ALA A 31 8.37 24.39 3.96
C ALA A 31 7.46 23.76 5.02
N LEU A 32 7.79 22.53 5.43
CA LEU A 32 7.17 21.87 6.57
C LEU A 32 7.69 22.49 7.87
N VAL A 33 6.80 23.05 8.68
CA VAL A 33 7.11 23.78 9.92
C VAL A 33 7.14 22.84 11.12
N LYS A 34 6.19 21.89 11.14
CA LYS A 34 6.03 20.93 12.23
C LYS A 34 5.56 19.59 11.66
N VAL A 35 6.09 18.51 12.20
CA VAL A 35 5.60 17.15 11.95
C VAL A 35 4.68 16.79 13.12
N ASP A 36 3.47 16.34 12.81
CA ASP A 36 2.50 15.88 13.80
C ASP A 36 2.46 14.35 13.87
N ALA A 37 2.55 13.66 12.72
CA ALA A 37 2.55 12.19 12.66
C ALA A 37 3.44 11.65 11.52
N VAL A 38 3.93 10.42 11.71
CA VAL A 38 4.72 9.67 10.73
C VAL A 38 4.15 8.26 10.61
N ASN A 39 3.74 7.85 9.41
CA ASN A 39 3.10 6.56 9.12
C ASN A 39 1.88 6.26 10.00
N GLY A 40 1.09 7.29 10.34
CA GLY A 40 -0.09 7.19 11.20
C GLY A 40 0.22 7.11 12.70
N LEU A 41 1.50 7.12 13.10
CA LEU A 41 1.96 7.11 14.48
C LEU A 41 2.39 8.50 14.94
N SER A 42 2.41 8.71 16.26
CA SER A 42 3.02 9.90 16.84
C SER A 42 4.52 9.96 16.52
N VAL A 43 5.10 11.16 16.57
CA VAL A 43 6.53 11.34 16.27
C VAL A 43 7.43 10.54 17.22
N ASP A 44 7.03 10.42 18.48
CA ASP A 44 7.79 9.72 19.51
C ASP A 44 7.74 8.20 19.27
N ASP A 45 6.54 7.63 19.04
CA ASP A 45 6.39 6.20 18.72
C ASP A 45 7.13 5.82 17.43
N ALA A 46 7.08 6.72 16.44
CA ALA A 46 7.74 6.51 15.16
C ALA A 46 9.27 6.59 15.26
N ALA A 47 9.83 7.18 16.32
CA ALA A 47 11.28 7.30 16.52
C ALA A 47 11.92 5.95 16.90
N ASP A 48 11.22 5.15 17.69
CA ASP A 48 11.68 3.85 18.22
C ASP A 48 11.47 2.68 17.26
N ARG A 49 10.88 2.94 16.08
CA ARG A 49 10.58 1.89 15.11
C ARG A 49 11.84 1.19 14.58
N VAL A 50 11.81 -0.14 14.62
CA VAL A 50 12.87 -1.00 14.09
C VAL A 50 13.04 -0.78 12.58
N GLU A 51 14.26 -0.94 12.08
CA GLU A 51 14.51 -0.93 10.64
C GLU A 51 14.00 -2.23 10.00
N PHE A 52 13.31 -2.13 8.88
CA PHE A 52 12.72 -3.28 8.20
C PHE A 52 13.73 -4.42 7.95
N GLY A 53 14.96 -4.07 7.55
CA GLY A 53 16.03 -5.06 7.29
C GLY A 53 16.57 -5.79 8.54
N LYS A 54 16.21 -5.34 9.75
CA LYS A 54 16.57 -6.01 11.01
C LYS A 54 15.49 -6.95 11.53
N LEU A 55 14.31 -6.97 10.90
CA LEU A 55 13.22 -7.87 11.27
C LEU A 55 13.57 -9.31 10.89
N THR A 56 13.13 -10.27 11.72
CA THR A 56 13.30 -11.70 11.44
C THR A 56 12.28 -12.13 10.37
N PRO A 57 12.73 -12.67 9.22
CA PRO A 57 11.81 -13.19 8.22
C PRO A 57 11.13 -14.45 8.74
N LEU A 58 9.80 -14.53 8.59
CA LEU A 58 8.99 -15.69 8.93
C LEU A 58 8.13 -16.09 7.73
N TYR A 59 7.77 -17.37 7.68
CA TYR A 59 6.75 -17.83 6.74
C TYR A 59 5.37 -17.28 7.14
N PRO A 60 4.44 -17.10 6.19
CA PRO A 60 3.08 -16.66 6.50
C PRO A 60 2.40 -17.61 7.48
N GLN A 61 1.95 -17.07 8.61
CA GLN A 61 1.20 -17.81 9.64
C GLN A 61 -0.30 -17.46 9.63
N GLU A 62 -0.63 -16.25 9.17
CA GLU A 62 -1.99 -15.78 9.02
C GLU A 62 -2.44 -15.88 7.56
N ARG A 63 -3.59 -16.50 7.33
CA ARG A 63 -4.16 -16.68 5.99
C ARG A 63 -5.06 -15.51 5.62
N LEU A 64 -4.90 -15.00 4.40
CA LEU A 64 -5.82 -14.06 3.75
C LEU A 64 -6.86 -14.87 2.97
N ARG A 65 -8.02 -15.14 3.59
CA ARG A 65 -9.13 -15.81 2.89
C ARG A 65 -9.72 -14.89 1.83
N LEU A 66 -9.89 -15.40 0.62
CA LEU A 66 -10.39 -14.65 -0.53
C LEU A 66 -11.86 -14.91 -0.81
N GLU A 67 -12.40 -16.06 -0.40
CA GLU A 67 -13.82 -16.37 -0.54
C GLU A 67 -14.68 -15.29 0.14
N THR A 68 -15.58 -14.70 -0.65
CA THR A 68 -16.54 -13.69 -0.18
C THR A 68 -17.99 -14.14 -0.36
N ALA A 69 -18.31 -14.77 -1.49
CA ALA A 69 -19.64 -15.28 -1.80
C ALA A 69 -19.57 -16.55 -2.67
N PRO A 70 -20.59 -17.44 -2.63
CA PRO A 70 -20.56 -18.74 -3.30
C PRO A 70 -20.33 -18.68 -4.82
N GLU A 71 -20.82 -17.62 -5.48
CA GLU A 71 -20.72 -17.38 -6.92
C GLU A 71 -19.35 -16.83 -7.35
N LYS A 72 -18.51 -16.37 -6.41
CA LYS A 72 -17.16 -15.86 -6.69
C LYS A 72 -16.15 -17.00 -6.81
N LEU A 73 -16.31 -17.79 -7.87
CA LEU A 73 -15.56 -19.04 -8.05
C LEU A 73 -14.04 -18.86 -8.08
N THR A 74 -13.51 -17.81 -8.72
CA THR A 74 -12.07 -17.55 -8.81
C THR A 74 -11.41 -17.48 -7.44
N GLN A 75 -12.00 -16.70 -6.52
CA GLN A 75 -11.48 -16.51 -5.17
C GLN A 75 -11.45 -17.83 -4.39
N ARG A 76 -12.53 -18.62 -4.50
CA ARG A 76 -12.67 -19.93 -3.87
C ARG A 76 -11.66 -20.94 -4.40
N ILE A 77 -11.45 -20.95 -5.72
CA ILE A 77 -10.46 -21.82 -6.37
C ILE A 77 -9.05 -21.45 -5.89
N ILE A 78 -8.71 -20.16 -5.81
CA ILE A 78 -7.41 -19.73 -5.27
C ILE A 78 -7.25 -20.18 -3.82
N ASP A 79 -8.29 -20.01 -3.00
CA ASP A 79 -8.27 -20.47 -1.61
C ASP A 79 -8.03 -21.97 -1.45
N LEU A 80 -8.48 -22.80 -2.40
CA LEU A 80 -8.29 -24.24 -2.37
C LEU A 80 -6.94 -24.68 -2.93
N VAL A 81 -6.50 -24.08 -4.03
CA VAL A 81 -5.35 -24.57 -4.82
C VAL A 81 -4.06 -23.82 -4.47
N ALA A 82 -4.15 -22.53 -4.14
CA ALA A 82 -3.01 -21.65 -3.92
C ALA A 82 -3.32 -20.61 -2.82
N PRO A 83 -3.51 -21.04 -1.56
CA PRO A 83 -3.88 -20.14 -0.47
C PRO A 83 -2.82 -19.04 -0.26
N ILE A 84 -3.30 -17.81 0.00
CA ILE A 84 -2.46 -16.63 0.20
C ILE A 84 -2.44 -16.28 1.70
N GLY A 85 -1.27 -15.93 2.23
CA GLY A 85 -1.09 -15.50 3.62
C GLY A 85 -0.43 -14.12 3.75
N LYS A 86 -0.45 -13.56 4.96
CA LYS A 86 0.25 -12.30 5.29
C LYS A 86 1.76 -12.52 5.21
N GLY A 87 2.40 -11.80 4.29
CA GLY A 87 3.82 -12.02 3.93
C GLY A 87 4.05 -12.98 2.76
N GLN A 88 2.99 -13.45 2.10
CA GLN A 88 3.11 -14.32 0.92
C GLN A 88 3.79 -13.59 -0.23
N ARG A 89 4.71 -14.31 -0.89
CA ARG A 89 5.30 -13.89 -2.17
C ARG A 89 4.73 -14.80 -3.26
N GLY A 90 3.84 -14.25 -4.06
CA GLY A 90 3.15 -14.97 -5.14
C GLY A 90 3.52 -14.41 -6.50
N LEU A 91 3.36 -15.24 -7.52
CA LEU A 91 3.44 -14.85 -8.93
C LEU A 91 2.23 -15.40 -9.66
N ILE A 92 1.49 -14.54 -10.34
CA ILE A 92 0.40 -14.94 -11.24
C ILE A 92 0.98 -15.01 -12.64
N VAL A 93 1.15 -16.23 -13.15
CA VAL A 93 1.59 -16.46 -14.54
C VAL A 93 0.36 -16.64 -15.41
N ALA A 94 0.18 -15.75 -16.38
CA ALA A 94 -0.95 -15.77 -17.28
C ALA A 94 -0.53 -15.33 -18.69
N PRO A 95 -0.97 -16.00 -19.77
CA PRO A 95 -0.75 -15.52 -21.12
C PRO A 95 -1.56 -14.24 -21.40
N PRO A 96 -1.23 -13.48 -22.46
CA PRO A 96 -2.01 -12.30 -22.85
C PRO A 96 -3.50 -12.64 -22.99
N LYS A 97 -4.38 -11.74 -22.52
CA LYS A 97 -5.85 -11.88 -22.56
C LYS A 97 -6.44 -13.03 -21.74
N ALA A 98 -5.69 -13.63 -20.81
CA ALA A 98 -6.21 -14.68 -19.91
C ALA A 98 -6.92 -14.15 -18.65
N GLY A 99 -7.23 -12.86 -18.58
CA GLY A 99 -7.95 -12.27 -17.44
C GLY A 99 -7.09 -11.96 -16.21
N LYS A 100 -5.76 -11.78 -16.36
CA LYS A 100 -4.82 -11.37 -15.29
C LYS A 100 -5.38 -10.19 -14.47
N THR A 101 -5.84 -9.15 -15.16
CA THR A 101 -6.39 -7.92 -14.58
C THR A 101 -7.63 -8.20 -13.72
N ILE A 102 -8.56 -9.01 -14.24
CA ILE A 102 -9.79 -9.41 -13.52
C ILE A 102 -9.46 -10.21 -12.27
N VAL A 103 -8.50 -11.15 -12.35
CA VAL A 103 -8.07 -11.93 -11.19
C VAL A 103 -7.45 -11.03 -10.12
N LEU A 104 -6.59 -10.08 -10.51
CA LEU A 104 -5.99 -9.11 -9.58
C LEU A 104 -7.04 -8.24 -8.89
N GLN A 105 -8.01 -7.71 -9.64
CA GLN A 105 -9.13 -6.94 -9.08
C GLN A 105 -9.96 -7.78 -8.11
N GLN A 106 -10.23 -9.05 -8.43
CA GLN A 106 -10.98 -9.94 -7.55
C GLN A 106 -10.24 -10.26 -6.25
N ILE A 107 -8.90 -10.40 -6.30
CA ILE A 107 -8.06 -10.57 -5.11
C ILE A 107 -8.08 -9.28 -4.27
N ALA A 108 -7.87 -8.13 -4.90
CA ALA A 108 -7.89 -6.82 -4.23
C ALA A 108 -9.21 -6.57 -3.49
N ASN A 109 -10.34 -6.78 -4.18
CA ASN A 109 -11.67 -6.64 -3.59
C ASN A 109 -11.93 -7.62 -2.44
N ALA A 110 -11.48 -8.87 -2.57
CA ALA A 110 -11.60 -9.86 -1.50
C ALA A 110 -10.79 -9.48 -0.26
N ILE A 111 -9.56 -8.99 -0.44
CA ILE A 111 -8.71 -8.53 0.67
C ILE A 111 -9.36 -7.31 1.35
N ALA A 112 -9.82 -6.33 0.56
CA ALA A 112 -10.49 -5.14 1.11
C ALA A 112 -11.76 -5.48 1.90
N HIS A 113 -12.52 -6.49 1.47
CA HIS A 113 -13.73 -6.93 2.16
C HIS A 113 -13.42 -7.76 3.42
N ASN A 114 -12.57 -8.78 3.30
CA ASN A 114 -12.34 -9.75 4.36
C ASN A 114 -11.29 -9.31 5.39
N ASN A 115 -10.38 -8.41 5.00
CA ASN A 115 -9.25 -7.96 5.82
C ASN A 115 -9.10 -6.43 5.70
N PRO A 116 -10.08 -5.64 6.16
CA PRO A 116 -10.06 -4.18 6.04
C PRO A 116 -8.92 -3.53 6.84
N GLU A 117 -8.28 -4.25 7.75
CA GLU A 117 -7.08 -3.81 8.47
C GLU A 117 -5.82 -3.82 7.60
N VAL A 118 -5.84 -4.54 6.46
CA VAL A 118 -4.70 -4.61 5.54
C VAL A 118 -4.63 -3.34 4.71
N HIS A 119 -3.46 -2.72 4.70
CA HIS A 119 -3.19 -1.61 3.79
C HIS A 119 -2.97 -2.11 2.37
N LEU A 120 -4.01 -2.01 1.54
CA LEU A 120 -4.01 -2.49 0.16
C LEU A 120 -3.43 -1.43 -0.79
N MET A 121 -2.43 -1.82 -1.58
CA MET A 121 -1.84 -0.98 -2.63
C MET A 121 -1.87 -1.72 -3.96
N VAL A 122 -2.36 -1.06 -5.01
CA VAL A 122 -2.30 -1.55 -6.40
C VAL A 122 -1.28 -0.71 -7.15
N VAL A 123 -0.22 -1.34 -7.64
CA VAL A 123 0.85 -0.67 -8.38
C VAL A 123 0.80 -1.13 -9.83
N LEU A 124 0.48 -0.20 -10.72
CA LEU A 124 0.41 -0.43 -12.16
C LEU A 124 1.68 0.14 -12.81
N VAL A 125 2.38 -0.69 -13.55
CA VAL A 125 3.64 -0.32 -14.23
C VAL A 125 3.49 -0.65 -15.70
N ASP A 126 3.72 0.34 -16.57
CA ASP A 126 3.65 0.20 -18.03
C ASP A 126 2.29 -0.36 -18.51
N GLU A 127 1.22 -0.13 -17.75
CA GLU A 127 -0.14 -0.52 -18.16
C GLU A 127 -0.86 0.58 -18.93
N ARG A 128 -1.85 0.15 -19.70
CA ARG A 128 -2.63 1.05 -20.54
C ARG A 128 -3.52 1.95 -19.70
N PRO A 129 -3.73 3.23 -20.08
CA PRO A 129 -4.54 4.17 -19.31
C PRO A 129 -5.96 3.68 -19.00
N GLU A 130 -6.60 2.98 -19.93
CA GLU A 130 -7.93 2.40 -19.73
C GLU A 130 -7.95 1.33 -18.63
N GLU A 131 -6.87 0.56 -18.48
CA GLU A 131 -6.75 -0.45 -17.43
C GLU A 131 -6.49 0.19 -16.05
N VAL A 132 -5.96 1.43 -16.02
CA VAL A 132 -5.78 2.21 -14.79
C VAL A 132 -7.11 2.73 -14.26
N THR A 133 -8.03 3.13 -15.15
CA THR A 133 -9.36 3.62 -14.73
C THR A 133 -10.29 2.51 -14.27
N ASP A 134 -10.08 1.29 -14.76
CA ASP A 134 -10.92 0.13 -14.46
C ASP A 134 -10.56 -0.58 -13.15
N MET A 135 -9.38 -0.32 -12.57
CA MET A 135 -8.84 -0.97 -11.36
C MET A 135 -9.29 -0.35 -10.03
#